data_AF-A0AAE5H0L2-F1
#
_entry.id   AF-A0AAE5H0L2-F1
#
_cell.length_a   1.000
_cell.length_b   1.000
_cell.length_c   1.000
_cell.angle_alpha   90.00
_cell.angle_beta   90.00
_cell.angle_gamma   90.00
#
_symmetry.space_group_name_H-M   'P 1'
#
loop_
_entity.id
_entity.type
_entity.pdbx_description
1 polymer ?
#
loop_
_entity_poly.entity_id
_entity_poly.type
_entity_poly.pdbx_seq_one_letter_code
_entity_poly.pdbx_strand_id
1 'polypeptide(L)'
;MLKSELIEKLSSIEDTADINETIQGIEGLTKTFDLKTIGLDDFKSVLESNDIAKSYFQSALDSGIGKGVAKYQENFKSKELPKLIDEGIKAKSNEGKSEIEIKYEEMQKEIEAMKTEKARAELSSKYQKVLVEKGLPVDLTDFILGDGNEETINGNIEKFSNMFSSVADLKVKEKLGDSTYTPPKSDGVVGKITWEQVVANPSLMTQYNQQSK
;
A
#
# COMPACT_ATOMS: atom_id res chain seq x y z
N MET A 1 69.90 36.87 -6.43
CA MET A 1 70.68 37.95 -7.06
C MET A 1 70.25 39.28 -6.49
N LEU A 2 71.20 40.13 -6.11
CA LEU A 2 70.93 41.52 -5.73
C LEU A 2 70.78 42.40 -6.96
N LYS A 3 70.04 43.52 -6.85
CA LYS A 3 69.83 44.47 -7.95
C LYS A 3 71.17 44.95 -8.56
N SER A 4 72.19 45.17 -7.74
CA SER A 4 73.52 45.58 -8.18
C SER A 4 74.21 44.54 -9.06
N GLU A 5 74.14 43.26 -8.67
CA GLU A 5 74.73 42.13 -9.42
C GLU A 5 74.01 41.90 -10.76
N LEU A 6 72.70 42.15 -10.82
CA LEU A 6 71.93 42.08 -12.07
C LEU A 6 72.37 43.17 -13.06
N ILE A 7 72.53 44.40 -12.58
CA ILE A 7 72.93 45.53 -13.41
C ILE A 7 74.33 45.33 -13.97
N GLU A 8 75.25 44.80 -13.16
CA GLU A 8 76.62 44.49 -13.59
C GLU A 8 76.63 43.45 -14.70
N LYS A 9 75.89 42.35 -14.53
CA LYS A 9 75.76 41.31 -15.57
C LYS A 9 75.13 41.86 -16.84
N LEU A 10 74.09 42.69 -16.75
CA LEU A 10 73.47 43.30 -17.92
C LEU A 10 74.41 44.27 -18.64
N SER A 11 75.25 45.00 -17.91
CA SER A 11 76.23 45.94 -18.49
C SER A 11 77.40 45.25 -19.19
N SER A 12 77.64 43.97 -18.87
CA SER A 12 78.70 43.16 -19.49
C SER A 12 78.26 42.47 -20.79
N ILE A 13 76.99 42.57 -21.16
CA ILE A 13 76.43 42.00 -22.39
C ILE A 13 76.68 42.99 -23.54
N GLU A 14 76.96 42.48 -24.73
CA GLU A 14 77.09 43.31 -25.93
C GLU A 14 75.78 44.04 -26.24
N ASP A 15 75.85 45.31 -26.64
CA ASP A 15 74.67 46.16 -26.95
C ASP A 15 73.74 45.57 -28.03
N THR A 16 74.19 44.56 -28.77
CA THR A 16 73.44 43.89 -29.85
C THR A 16 72.89 42.51 -29.48
N ALA A 17 73.18 42.00 -28.28
CA ALA A 17 72.76 40.67 -27.87
C ALA A 17 71.27 40.62 -27.51
N ASP A 18 70.64 39.45 -27.72
CA ASP A 18 69.25 39.21 -27.31
C ASP A 18 69.16 39.08 -25.78
N ILE A 19 68.52 40.07 -25.17
CA ILE A 19 68.34 40.15 -23.72
C ILE A 19 67.47 39.00 -23.20
N ASN A 20 66.48 38.52 -23.96
CA ASN A 20 65.59 37.43 -23.52
C ASN A 20 66.33 36.09 -23.43
N GLU A 21 67.13 35.75 -24.43
CA GLU A 21 67.96 34.53 -24.40
C GLU A 21 69.00 34.61 -23.27
N THR A 22 69.62 35.78 -23.12
CA THR A 22 70.65 35.97 -22.09
C THR A 22 70.08 35.88 -20.67
N ILE A 23 68.89 36.41 -20.42
CA ILE A 23 68.20 36.29 -19.11
C ILE A 23 67.81 34.84 -18.82
N GLN A 24 67.38 34.08 -19.83
CA GLN A 24 67.03 32.65 -19.67
C GLN A 24 68.25 31.78 -19.33
N GLY A 25 69.44 32.15 -19.81
CA GLY A 25 70.69 31.44 -19.53
C GLY A 25 71.27 31.68 -18.13
N ILE A 26 70.74 32.65 -17.36
CA ILE A 26 71.27 32.93 -16.01
C ILE A 26 70.51 32.10 -14.97
N GLU A 27 71.23 31.13 -14.37
CA GLU A 27 70.71 30.31 -13.28
C GLU A 27 70.15 31.15 -12.13
N GLY A 28 68.91 30.85 -11.71
CA GLY A 28 68.24 31.49 -10.57
C GLY A 28 67.61 32.86 -10.85
N LEU A 29 67.66 33.37 -12.09
CA LEU A 29 67.06 34.65 -12.48
C LEU A 29 65.63 34.50 -13.02
N THR A 30 65.36 33.41 -13.73
CA THR A 30 64.01 32.97 -14.09
C THR A 30 63.66 31.73 -13.29
N LYS A 31 62.40 31.60 -12.85
CA LYS A 31 61.88 30.28 -12.45
C LYS A 31 61.88 29.42 -13.71
N THR A 32 62.91 28.60 -13.88
CA THR A 32 62.97 27.63 -14.97
C THR A 32 61.87 26.60 -14.74
N PHE A 33 60.85 26.63 -15.60
CA PHE A 33 59.84 25.57 -15.65
C PHE A 33 60.49 24.35 -16.30
N ASP A 34 61.14 23.51 -15.50
CA ASP A 34 61.65 22.24 -15.97
C ASP A 34 60.50 21.23 -16.11
N LEU A 35 60.04 21.06 -17.34
CA LEU A 35 58.97 20.12 -17.71
C LEU A 35 59.28 18.67 -17.28
N LYS A 36 60.55 18.31 -17.02
CA LYS A 36 60.95 16.96 -16.61
C LYS A 36 60.87 16.73 -15.11
N THR A 37 60.86 17.78 -14.29
CA THR A 37 60.88 17.70 -12.82
C THR A 37 59.64 18.32 -12.16
N ILE A 38 58.69 18.81 -12.95
CA ILE A 38 57.46 19.45 -12.46
C ILE A 38 56.71 18.54 -11.49
N GLY A 39 56.52 19.03 -10.26
CA GLY A 39 55.75 18.35 -9.23
C GLY A 39 54.24 18.57 -9.39
N LEU A 40 53.47 17.85 -8.57
CA LEU A 40 52.01 17.96 -8.59
C LEU A 40 51.53 19.36 -8.14
N ASP A 41 52.24 19.98 -7.20
CA ASP A 41 51.91 21.32 -6.69
C ASP A 41 52.26 22.42 -7.69
N ASP A 42 53.35 22.27 -8.45
CA ASP A 42 53.70 23.18 -9.55
C ASP A 42 52.67 23.09 -10.68
N PHE A 43 52.22 21.87 -11.02
CA PHE A 43 51.17 21.67 -12.00
C PHE A 43 49.83 22.29 -11.57
N LYS A 44 49.45 22.14 -10.28
CA LYS A 44 48.28 22.84 -9.73
C LYS A 44 48.43 24.36 -9.84
N SER A 45 49.61 24.90 -9.52
CA SER A 45 49.88 26.33 -9.65
C SER A 45 49.73 26.82 -11.09
N VAL A 46 50.16 26.04 -12.08
CA VAL A 46 49.94 26.34 -13.51
C VAL A 46 48.45 26.36 -13.86
N LEU A 47 47.67 25.39 -13.38
CA LEU A 47 46.22 25.36 -13.60
C LEU A 47 45.48 26.51 -12.90
N GLU A 48 45.97 27.00 -11.77
CA GLU A 48 45.37 28.12 -11.05
C GLU A 48 45.73 29.48 -11.65
N SER A 49 46.93 29.61 -12.22
CA SER A 49 47.45 30.86 -12.77
C SER A 49 47.14 31.06 -14.26
N ASN A 50 46.76 30.00 -14.99
CA ASN A 50 46.50 30.06 -16.42
C ASN A 50 45.10 29.50 -16.76
N ASP A 51 44.17 30.39 -17.06
CA ASP A 51 42.78 30.05 -17.40
C ASP A 51 42.66 29.15 -18.66
N ILE A 52 43.56 29.33 -19.63
CA ILE A 52 43.58 28.51 -20.85
C ILE A 52 44.00 27.07 -20.51
N ALA A 53 45.06 26.91 -19.73
CA ALA A 53 45.54 25.60 -19.29
C ALA A 53 44.47 24.87 -18.45
N LYS A 54 43.80 25.60 -17.55
CA LYS A 54 42.69 25.10 -16.74
C LYS A 54 41.53 24.61 -17.59
N SER A 55 41.07 25.45 -18.53
CA SER A 55 39.93 25.14 -19.40
C SER A 55 40.19 23.93 -20.29
N TYR A 56 41.40 23.82 -20.86
CA TYR A 56 41.80 22.68 -21.66
C TYR A 56 41.86 21.39 -20.82
N PHE A 57 42.49 21.44 -19.64
CA PHE A 57 42.59 20.28 -18.76
C PHE A 57 41.21 19.78 -18.31
N GLN A 58 40.32 20.70 -17.93
CA GLN A 58 38.94 20.37 -17.57
C GLN A 58 38.19 19.73 -18.75
N SER A 59 38.31 20.29 -19.95
CA SER A 59 37.65 19.75 -21.16
C SER A 59 38.16 18.35 -21.52
N ALA A 60 39.46 18.11 -21.37
CA ALA A 60 40.07 16.80 -21.59
C ALA A 60 39.58 15.77 -20.56
N LEU A 61 39.50 16.15 -19.29
CA LEU A 61 38.92 15.32 -18.23
C LEU A 61 37.46 15.00 -18.50
N ASP A 62 36.64 16.00 -18.78
CA ASP A 62 35.20 15.83 -19.05
C ASP A 62 34.96 14.95 -20.28
N SER A 63 35.77 15.09 -21.33
CA SER A 63 35.73 14.20 -22.49
C SER A 63 36.11 12.77 -22.14
N GLY A 64 37.16 12.57 -21.34
CA GLY A 64 37.61 11.25 -20.89
C GLY A 64 36.55 10.56 -20.02
N ILE A 65 35.99 11.28 -19.04
CA ILE A 65 34.92 10.82 -18.18
C ILE A 65 33.67 10.51 -19.00
N GLY A 66 33.26 11.42 -19.90
CA GLY A 66 32.10 11.22 -20.78
C GLY A 66 32.22 9.96 -21.63
N LYS A 67 33.39 9.71 -22.23
CA LYS A 67 33.67 8.47 -22.99
C LYS A 67 33.67 7.24 -22.08
N GLY A 68 34.22 7.35 -20.87
CA GLY A 68 34.22 6.27 -19.88
C GLY A 68 32.81 5.89 -19.44
N VAL A 69 31.98 6.89 -19.12
CA VAL A 69 30.58 6.71 -18.75
C VAL A 69 29.77 6.14 -19.91
N ALA A 70 29.95 6.65 -21.13
CA ALA A 70 29.27 6.12 -22.31
C ALA A 70 29.61 4.64 -22.55
N LYS A 71 30.90 4.28 -22.51
CA LYS A 71 31.34 2.88 -22.62
C LYS A 71 30.82 2.01 -21.48
N TYR A 72 30.78 2.53 -20.25
CA TYR A 72 30.23 1.81 -19.12
C TYR A 72 28.73 1.55 -19.34
N GLN A 73 27.96 2.56 -19.74
CA GLN A 73 26.53 2.44 -20.02
C GLN A 73 26.27 1.46 -21.17
N GLU A 74 27.08 1.49 -22.23
CA GLU A 74 26.98 0.56 -23.35
C GLU A 74 27.30 -0.88 -22.92
N ASN A 75 28.39 -1.10 -22.17
CA ASN A 75 28.73 -2.43 -21.64
C ASN A 75 27.67 -2.93 -20.66
N PHE A 76 27.15 -2.05 -19.80
CA PHE A 76 26.08 -2.39 -18.87
C PHE A 76 24.83 -2.83 -19.63
N LYS A 77 24.37 -2.04 -20.61
CA LYS A 77 23.20 -2.38 -21.43
C LYS A 77 23.37 -3.66 -22.25
N SER A 78 24.57 -3.90 -22.79
CA SER A 78 24.82 -5.04 -23.69
C SER A 78 25.20 -6.34 -22.99
N LYS A 79 25.82 -6.29 -21.81
CA LYS A 79 26.38 -7.48 -21.13
C LYS A 79 25.78 -7.75 -19.77
N GLU A 80 25.66 -6.73 -18.92
CA GLU A 80 25.25 -6.91 -17.52
C GLU A 80 23.72 -6.90 -17.36
N LEU A 81 23.03 -6.01 -18.07
CA LEU A 81 21.58 -5.90 -18.04
C LEU A 81 20.89 -7.20 -18.52
N PRO A 82 21.30 -7.84 -19.64
CA PRO A 82 20.73 -9.12 -20.04
C PRO A 82 20.94 -10.22 -19.00
N LYS A 83 22.13 -10.29 -18.37
CA LYS A 83 22.38 -11.27 -17.29
C LYS A 83 21.47 -11.04 -16.09
N LEU A 84 21.32 -9.79 -15.64
CA LEU A 84 20.43 -9.45 -14.52
C LEU A 84 18.96 -9.73 -14.86
N ILE A 85 18.55 -9.49 -16.10
CA ILE A 85 17.22 -9.83 -16.59
C ILE A 85 17.05 -11.36 -16.62
N ASP A 86 18.02 -12.11 -17.16
CA ASP A 86 17.98 -13.57 -17.21
C ASP A 86 17.98 -14.20 -15.81
N GLU A 87 18.79 -13.68 -14.88
CA GLU A 87 18.79 -14.08 -13.47
C GLU A 87 17.46 -13.75 -12.78
N GLY A 88 16.90 -12.55 -13.03
CA GLY A 88 15.61 -12.15 -12.51
C GLY A 88 14.44 -12.96 -13.09
N ILE A 89 14.51 -13.32 -14.37
CA ILE A 89 13.56 -14.21 -15.03
C ILE A 89 13.73 -15.62 -14.46
N LYS A 90 14.94 -16.16 -14.30
CA LYS A 90 15.14 -17.47 -13.66
C LYS A 90 14.69 -17.52 -12.20
N ALA A 91 14.79 -16.40 -11.48
CA ALA A 91 14.31 -16.30 -10.10
C ALA A 91 12.78 -16.23 -10.03
N LYS A 92 12.10 -15.68 -11.04
CA LYS A 92 10.64 -15.49 -11.06
C LYS A 92 9.87 -16.53 -11.87
N SER A 93 10.45 -17.01 -12.96
CA SER A 93 9.97 -18.12 -13.76
C SER A 93 10.51 -19.40 -13.14
N ASN A 94 9.69 -20.44 -13.06
CA ASN A 94 10.04 -21.74 -12.49
C ASN A 94 11.17 -22.51 -13.25
N GLU A 95 11.97 -21.85 -14.07
CA GLU A 95 13.14 -22.41 -14.75
C GLU A 95 14.32 -22.51 -13.76
N GLY A 96 14.23 -23.49 -12.86
CA GLY A 96 15.24 -23.76 -11.83
C GLY A 96 14.70 -24.52 -10.62
N LYS A 97 13.37 -24.60 -10.45
CA LYS A 97 12.76 -25.45 -9.42
C LYS A 97 12.68 -26.89 -9.92
N SER A 98 13.08 -27.83 -9.07
CA SER A 98 12.87 -29.26 -9.32
C SER A 98 11.37 -29.50 -9.55
N GLU A 99 11.01 -30.47 -10.40
CA GLU A 99 9.61 -30.89 -10.64
C GLU A 99 8.87 -31.22 -9.32
N ILE A 100 9.64 -31.55 -8.28
CA ILE A 100 9.21 -31.78 -6.91
C ILE A 100 8.77 -30.48 -6.20
N GLU A 101 9.46 -29.36 -6.41
CA GLU A 101 9.13 -28.08 -5.77
C GLU A 101 7.90 -27.41 -6.39
N ILE A 102 7.72 -27.55 -7.71
CA ILE A 102 6.49 -27.08 -8.37
C ILE A 102 5.29 -27.88 -7.85
N LYS A 103 5.40 -29.21 -7.82
CA LYS A 103 4.38 -30.07 -7.23
C LYS A 103 4.16 -29.78 -5.75
N TYR A 104 5.21 -29.44 -5.01
CA TYR A 104 5.09 -29.08 -3.59
C TYR A 104 4.34 -27.75 -3.42
N GLU A 105 4.63 -26.73 -4.22
CA GLU A 105 3.89 -25.45 -4.17
C GLU A 105 2.44 -25.59 -4.62
N GLU A 106 2.17 -26.38 -5.66
CA GLU A 106 0.81 -26.71 -6.09
C GLU A 106 0.06 -27.47 -5.00
N MET A 107 0.68 -28.51 -4.42
CA MET A 107 0.10 -29.28 -3.32
C MET A 107 -0.06 -28.42 -2.06
N GLN A 108 0.83 -27.48 -1.79
CA GLN A 108 0.72 -26.57 -0.66
C GLN A 108 -0.41 -25.57 -0.88
N LYS A 109 -0.56 -25.01 -2.09
CA LYS A 109 -1.71 -24.18 -2.46
C LYS A 109 -3.03 -24.95 -2.36
N GLU A 110 -3.05 -26.21 -2.80
CA GLU A 110 -4.23 -27.07 -2.70
C GLU A 110 -4.57 -27.36 -1.24
N ILE A 111 -3.56 -27.63 -0.39
CA ILE A 111 -3.75 -27.83 1.05
C ILE A 111 -4.24 -26.54 1.72
N GLU A 112 -3.71 -25.37 1.36
CA GLU A 112 -4.17 -24.08 1.89
C GLU A 112 -5.61 -23.77 1.45
N ALA A 113 -5.96 -24.05 0.19
CA ALA A 113 -7.33 -23.95 -0.31
C ALA A 113 -8.27 -24.91 0.45
N MET A 114 -7.88 -26.17 0.63
CA MET A 114 -8.67 -27.14 1.39
C MET A 114 -8.81 -26.75 2.87
N LYS A 115 -7.77 -26.20 3.50
CA LYS A 115 -7.83 -25.73 4.89
C LYS A 115 -8.77 -24.54 5.05
N THR A 116 -8.72 -23.58 4.12
CA THR A 116 -9.60 -22.41 4.14
C THR A 116 -11.04 -22.80 3.88
N GLU A 117 -11.31 -23.69 2.93
CA GLU A 117 -12.64 -24.23 2.67
C GLU A 117 -13.18 -25.01 3.86
N LYS A 118 -12.36 -25.88 4.48
CA LYS A 118 -12.77 -26.63 5.67
C LYS A 118 -13.06 -25.71 6.85
N ALA A 119 -12.22 -24.72 7.11
CA ALA A 119 -12.46 -23.74 8.18
C ALA A 119 -13.76 -22.97 7.93
N ARG A 120 -14.03 -22.58 6.67
CA ARG A 120 -15.27 -21.93 6.29
C ARG A 120 -16.48 -22.84 6.45
N ALA A 121 -16.36 -24.12 6.09
CA ALA A 121 -17.43 -25.11 6.27
C ALA A 121 -17.72 -25.40 7.75
N GLU A 122 -16.70 -25.48 8.60
CA GLU A 122 -16.84 -25.63 10.05
C GLU A 122 -17.54 -24.41 10.67
N LEU A 123 -17.11 -23.20 10.31
CA LEU A 123 -17.77 -21.97 10.75
C LEU A 123 -19.21 -21.91 10.24
N SER A 124 -19.46 -22.23 8.97
CA SER A 124 -20.80 -22.30 8.40
C SER A 124 -21.69 -23.23 9.19
N SER A 125 -21.26 -24.48 9.44
CA SER A 125 -22.05 -25.43 10.22
C SER A 125 -22.32 -24.96 11.66
N LYS A 126 -21.34 -24.32 12.32
CA LYS A 126 -21.50 -23.73 13.66
C LYS A 126 -22.56 -22.63 13.65
N TYR A 127 -22.46 -21.69 12.71
CA TYR A 127 -23.33 -20.52 12.68
C TYR A 127 -24.71 -20.77 12.09
N GLN A 128 -24.89 -21.77 11.20
CA GLN A 128 -26.21 -22.23 10.79
C GLN A 128 -27.08 -22.62 11.99
N LYS A 129 -26.51 -23.32 12.98
CA LYS A 129 -27.22 -23.69 14.22
C LYS A 129 -27.61 -22.46 15.03
N VAL A 130 -26.67 -21.51 15.21
CA VAL A 130 -26.90 -20.27 15.95
C VAL A 130 -28.00 -19.42 15.28
N LEU A 131 -28.03 -19.36 13.95
CA LEU A 131 -29.07 -18.64 13.22
C LEU A 131 -30.46 -19.24 13.43
N VAL A 132 -30.56 -20.58 13.35
CA VAL A 132 -31.83 -21.28 13.63
C VAL A 132 -32.29 -21.01 15.06
N GLU A 133 -31.38 -21.06 16.05
CA GLU A 133 -31.71 -20.74 17.46
C GLU A 133 -32.19 -19.30 17.64
N LYS A 134 -31.67 -18.35 16.84
CA LYS A 134 -32.10 -16.94 16.84
C LYS A 134 -33.32 -16.67 15.95
N GLY A 135 -33.91 -17.69 15.33
CA GLY A 135 -35.06 -17.55 14.42
C GLY A 135 -34.73 -16.85 13.11
N LEU A 136 -33.45 -16.84 12.71
CA LEU A 136 -32.97 -16.21 11.48
C LEU A 136 -32.83 -17.25 10.34
N PRO A 137 -33.06 -16.86 9.07
CA PRO A 137 -32.89 -17.75 7.93
C PRO A 137 -31.45 -18.24 7.76
N VAL A 138 -31.30 -19.54 7.47
CA VAL A 138 -30.00 -20.20 7.25
C VAL A 138 -29.29 -19.67 6.01
N ASP A 139 -30.04 -19.17 5.02
CA ASP A 139 -29.50 -18.56 3.79
C ASP A 139 -28.63 -17.33 4.08
N LEU A 140 -28.75 -16.71 5.27
CA LEU A 140 -27.91 -15.59 5.68
C LEU A 140 -26.51 -16.01 6.14
N THR A 141 -26.23 -17.31 6.26
CA THR A 141 -24.95 -17.82 6.78
C THR A 141 -23.76 -17.23 6.02
N ASP A 142 -23.77 -17.24 4.68
CA ASP A 142 -22.66 -16.70 3.89
C ASP A 142 -22.43 -15.20 4.08
N PHE A 143 -23.51 -14.45 4.31
CA PHE A 143 -23.44 -13.01 4.56
C PHE A 143 -22.95 -12.68 5.97
N ILE A 144 -23.26 -13.55 6.93
CA ILE A 144 -22.91 -13.34 8.34
C ILE A 144 -21.48 -13.79 8.61
N LEU A 145 -21.01 -14.85 7.94
CA LEU A 145 -19.64 -15.36 8.04
C LEU A 145 -18.59 -14.32 7.59
N GLY A 146 -18.86 -13.56 6.52
CA GLY A 146 -18.04 -12.44 6.06
C GLY A 146 -16.52 -12.69 6.15
N ASP A 147 -15.81 -11.83 6.89
CA ASP A 147 -14.36 -11.86 7.07
C ASP A 147 -13.85 -12.96 8.03
N GLY A 148 -14.73 -13.85 8.53
CA GLY A 148 -14.37 -15.03 9.31
C GLY A 148 -14.03 -14.79 10.79
N ASN A 149 -14.07 -13.54 11.28
CA ASN A 149 -13.85 -13.24 12.70
C ASN A 149 -15.12 -13.50 13.53
N GLU A 150 -15.07 -14.42 14.51
CA GLU A 150 -16.22 -14.82 15.34
C GLU A 150 -16.95 -13.64 16.01
N GLU A 151 -16.22 -12.60 16.45
CA GLU A 151 -16.81 -11.41 17.05
C GLU A 151 -17.66 -10.61 16.04
N THR A 152 -17.15 -10.49 14.81
CA THR A 152 -17.87 -9.82 13.72
C THR A 152 -19.10 -10.62 13.30
N ILE A 153 -18.97 -11.95 13.25
CA ILE A 153 -20.08 -12.85 12.94
C ILE A 153 -21.19 -12.71 13.98
N ASN A 154 -20.86 -12.79 15.27
CA ASN A 154 -21.83 -12.63 16.36
C ASN A 154 -22.50 -11.24 16.33
N GLY A 155 -21.72 -10.17 16.13
CA GLY A 155 -22.26 -8.82 16.00
C GLY A 155 -23.20 -8.66 14.79
N ASN A 156 -22.92 -9.35 13.68
CA ASN A 156 -23.80 -9.39 12.52
C ASN A 156 -25.13 -10.11 12.86
N ILE A 157 -25.07 -11.28 13.52
CA ILE A 157 -26.26 -12.01 13.97
C ILE A 157 -27.17 -11.12 14.83
N GLU A 158 -26.60 -10.41 15.80
CA GLU A 158 -27.36 -9.52 16.68
C GLU A 158 -28.03 -8.37 15.91
N LYS A 159 -27.29 -7.72 15.00
CA LYS A 159 -27.84 -6.65 14.16
C LYS A 159 -29.01 -7.15 13.31
N PHE A 160 -28.85 -8.29 12.64
CA PHE A 160 -29.92 -8.89 11.84
C PHE A 160 -31.12 -9.28 12.70
N SER A 161 -30.90 -9.90 13.85
CA SER A 161 -31.95 -10.23 14.82
C SER A 161 -32.76 -9.00 15.25
N ASN A 162 -32.08 -7.90 15.57
CA ASN A 162 -32.72 -6.65 15.99
C ASN A 162 -33.51 -5.98 14.84
N MET A 163 -32.95 -5.98 13.61
CA MET A 163 -33.65 -5.46 12.44
C MET A 163 -34.91 -6.26 12.11
N PHE A 164 -34.82 -7.59 12.11
CA PHE A 164 -35.98 -8.46 11.87
C PHE A 164 -37.06 -8.28 12.94
N SER A 165 -36.68 -8.22 14.22
CA SER A 165 -37.62 -7.97 15.32
C SER A 165 -38.32 -6.62 15.15
N SER A 166 -37.57 -5.57 14.82
CA SER A 166 -38.12 -4.23 14.58
C SER A 166 -39.09 -4.20 13.39
N VAL A 167 -38.77 -4.89 12.29
CA VAL A 167 -39.65 -5.01 11.12
C VAL A 167 -40.90 -5.82 11.44
N ALA A 168 -40.76 -6.92 12.19
CA ALA A 168 -41.90 -7.72 12.63
C ALA A 168 -42.84 -6.89 13.52
N ASP A 169 -42.30 -6.14 14.47
CA ASP A 169 -43.09 -5.23 15.32
C ASP A 169 -43.80 -4.15 14.50
N LEU A 170 -43.14 -3.55 13.52
CA LEU A 170 -43.76 -2.60 12.60
C LEU A 170 -44.89 -3.24 11.80
N LYS A 171 -44.67 -4.44 11.23
CA LYS A 171 -45.68 -5.17 10.46
C LYS A 171 -46.86 -5.60 11.33
N VAL A 172 -46.62 -6.04 12.56
CA VAL A 172 -47.67 -6.38 13.53
C VAL A 172 -48.45 -5.13 13.90
N LYS A 173 -47.78 -3.99 14.13
CA LYS A 173 -48.45 -2.70 14.35
C LYS A 173 -49.25 -2.22 13.14
N GLU A 174 -48.75 -2.39 11.91
CA GLU A 174 -49.52 -2.12 10.68
C GLU A 174 -50.79 -2.99 10.62
N LYS A 175 -50.65 -4.31 10.84
CA LYS A 175 -51.77 -5.25 10.83
C LYS A 175 -52.79 -5.00 11.94
N LEU A 176 -52.33 -4.64 13.13
CA LEU A 176 -53.19 -4.30 14.27
C LEU A 176 -53.78 -2.88 14.16
N GLY A 177 -53.05 -1.94 13.54
CA GLY A 177 -53.47 -0.54 13.35
C GLY A 177 -54.53 -0.37 12.27
N ASP A 178 -54.49 -1.18 11.21
CA ASP A 178 -55.55 -1.22 10.17
C ASP A 178 -56.73 -2.11 10.58
N SER A 179 -56.58 -2.95 11.61
CA SER A 179 -57.69 -3.73 12.18
C SER A 179 -58.49 -2.86 13.16
N THR A 180 -59.22 -1.89 12.63
CA THR A 180 -60.20 -1.05 13.38
C THR A 180 -61.41 -1.86 13.88
N TYR A 181 -61.25 -3.15 14.17
CA TYR A 181 -62.21 -3.86 14.99
C TYR A 181 -61.97 -3.44 16.44
N THR A 182 -62.63 -2.35 16.83
CA THR A 182 -62.91 -2.14 18.24
C THR A 182 -63.98 -3.17 18.57
N PRO A 183 -63.72 -4.17 19.46
CA PRO A 183 -64.78 -5.06 19.91
C PRO A 183 -65.94 -4.17 20.38
N PRO A 184 -67.17 -4.43 19.94
CA PRO A 184 -68.31 -3.60 20.34
C PRO A 184 -68.27 -3.49 21.86
N LYS A 185 -68.32 -2.26 22.37
CA LYS A 185 -68.48 -2.04 23.81
C LYS A 185 -69.72 -2.82 24.21
N SER A 186 -69.49 -3.91 24.93
CA SER A 186 -70.56 -4.69 25.53
C SER A 186 -71.23 -3.78 26.54
N ASP A 187 -72.29 -3.10 26.11
CA ASP A 187 -73.30 -2.57 27.00
C ASP A 187 -74.01 -3.79 27.63
N GLY A 188 -73.34 -4.38 28.62
CA GLY A 188 -73.96 -5.09 29.72
C GLY A 188 -74.54 -6.49 29.51
N VAL A 189 -74.47 -7.16 28.35
CA VAL A 189 -74.89 -8.58 28.27
C VAL A 189 -74.10 -9.38 27.22
N VAL A 190 -72.99 -9.98 27.63
CA VAL A 190 -72.37 -11.12 26.92
C VAL A 190 -72.84 -12.42 27.57
N GLY A 191 -73.80 -13.08 26.92
CA GLY A 191 -74.40 -14.35 27.37
C GLY A 191 -75.93 -14.31 27.30
N LYS A 192 -76.58 -15.46 27.03
CA LYS A 192 -78.04 -15.56 27.18
C LYS A 192 -78.40 -15.18 28.62
N ILE A 193 -79.42 -14.33 28.81
CA ILE A 193 -79.95 -13.97 30.12
C ILE A 193 -80.36 -15.28 30.78
N THR A 194 -79.87 -15.56 31.99
CA THR A 194 -80.24 -16.77 32.72
C THR A 194 -81.51 -16.52 33.54
N TRP A 195 -82.23 -17.59 33.88
CA TRP A 195 -83.42 -17.46 34.73
C TRP A 195 -83.10 -16.84 36.10
N GLU A 196 -81.92 -17.13 36.65
CA GLU A 196 -81.40 -16.51 37.88
C GLU A 196 -81.32 -14.98 37.79
N GLN A 197 -80.89 -14.44 36.65
CA GLN A 197 -80.81 -13.00 36.44
C GLN A 197 -82.20 -12.35 36.32
N VAL A 198 -83.19 -13.06 35.78
CA VAL A 198 -84.59 -12.61 35.71
C VAL A 198 -85.23 -12.56 37.11
N VAL A 199 -84.92 -13.54 37.97
CA VAL A 199 -85.40 -13.57 39.35
C VAL A 199 -84.83 -12.39 40.16
N ALA A 200 -83.55 -12.05 39.95
CA ALA A 200 -82.90 -10.92 40.61
C ALA A 200 -83.37 -9.56 40.07
N ASN A 201 -83.75 -9.48 38.79
CA ASN A 201 -84.28 -8.27 38.17
C ASN A 201 -85.47 -8.59 37.22
N PRO A 202 -86.72 -8.46 37.72
CA PRO A 202 -87.92 -8.78 36.95
C PRO A 202 -88.10 -7.99 35.64
N SER A 203 -87.40 -6.86 35.46
CA SER A 203 -87.44 -6.09 34.21
C SER A 203 -86.77 -6.81 33.02
N LEU A 204 -85.95 -7.83 33.29
CA LEU A 204 -85.28 -8.64 32.26
C LEU A 204 -86.17 -9.74 31.67
N MET A 205 -87.38 -9.96 32.20
CA MET A 205 -88.30 -11.02 31.78
C MET A 205 -88.69 -10.92 30.29
N THR A 206 -88.94 -9.69 29.80
CA THR A 206 -89.28 -9.46 28.39
C THR A 206 -88.13 -9.82 27.46
N GLN A 207 -86.89 -9.54 27.86
CA GLN A 207 -85.70 -9.86 27.08
C GLN A 207 -85.38 -11.36 27.14
N TYR A 208 -85.56 -12.02 28.29
CA TYR A 208 -85.42 -13.47 28.43
C TYR A 208 -86.38 -14.25 27.52
N ASN A 209 -87.65 -13.84 27.47
CA ASN A 209 -88.66 -14.48 26.62
C ASN A 209 -88.43 -14.25 25.12
N GLN A 210 -87.72 -13.18 24.74
CA GLN A 210 -87.30 -12.95 23.35
C GLN A 210 -86.11 -13.83 22.95
N GLN A 211 -85.32 -14.32 23.91
CA GLN A 211 -84.17 -15.21 23.65
C GLN A 211 -84.56 -16.68 23.47
N SER A 212 -85.78 -17.07 23.82
CA SER A 212 -86.30 -18.44 23.71
C SER A 212 -87.19 -18.69 22.49
N LYS A 213 -87.39 -17.67 21.64
CA LYS A 213 -87.99 -17.79 20.30
C LYS A 213 -86.91 -17.91 19.24
#